data_AF-A0A539DV42-F1
#
_entry.id   AF-A0A539DV42-F1
#
_cell.length_a   1.000
_cell.length_b   1.000
_cell.length_c   1.000
_cell.angle_alpha   90.00
_cell.angle_beta   90.00
_cell.angle_gamma   90.00
#
_symmetry.space_group_name_H-M   'P 1'
#
loop_
_entity.id
_entity.type
_entity.pdbx_description
1 polymer ?
#
loop_
_entity_poly.entity_id
_entity_poly.type
_entity_poly.pdbx_seq_one_letter_code
_entity_poly.pdbx_strand_id
1 'polypeptide(L)'
;MRTCRDRGESLVEVILTIVIISVTVTSLIAGLSTAASATNMHREHTTTDMVIRNYAEATKLAVQGCAVGGRFTVVYTPPTGYTASGAGGGCPPVSSAQVVSLTARSPSGVVKTLQIGIRTP
;
A
#
# COMPACT_ATOMS: atom_id res chain seq x y z
N MET A 1 -31.42 48.53 42.75
CA MET A 1 -32.20 48.13 41.54
C MET A 1 -31.35 47.17 40.73
N ARG A 2 -31.75 45.88 40.68
CA ARG A 2 -31.05 44.81 39.94
C ARG A 2 -31.25 45.04 38.45
N THR A 3 -30.16 45.11 37.69
CA THR A 3 -30.18 45.25 36.24
C THR A 3 -30.65 43.94 35.60
N CYS A 4 -31.88 43.93 35.07
CA CYS A 4 -32.36 42.90 34.15
C CYS A 4 -31.49 42.88 32.90
N ARG A 5 -30.45 42.04 32.91
CA ARG A 5 -29.64 41.69 31.74
C ARG A 5 -29.93 40.26 31.26
N ASP A 6 -31.13 39.74 31.50
CA ASP A 6 -31.54 38.36 31.18
C ASP A 6 -32.27 38.21 29.83
N ARG A 7 -31.87 38.96 28.79
CA ARG A 7 -32.34 38.69 27.41
C ARG A 7 -31.21 38.64 26.40
N GLY A 8 -30.10 38.05 26.85
CA GLY A 8 -29.05 37.54 25.97
C GLY A 8 -29.47 36.29 25.20
N GLU A 9 -30.57 35.62 25.56
CA GLU A 9 -31.15 34.50 24.80
C GLU A 9 -31.82 34.99 23.51
N SER A 10 -31.01 35.35 22.52
CA SER A 10 -31.52 35.69 21.19
C SER A 10 -31.75 34.41 20.39
N LEU A 11 -32.88 34.29 19.69
CA LEU A 11 -33.09 33.23 18.68
C LEU A 11 -31.91 33.14 17.70
N VAL A 12 -31.24 34.27 17.44
CA VAL A 12 -30.05 34.31 16.58
C VAL A 12 -28.86 33.55 17.17
N GLU A 13 -28.69 33.54 18.49
CA GLU A 13 -27.59 32.85 19.17
C GLU A 13 -27.79 31.34 19.07
N VAL A 14 -29.01 30.86 19.30
CA VAL A 14 -29.35 29.44 19.16
C VAL A 14 -29.22 28.99 17.71
N ILE A 15 -29.69 29.79 16.74
CA ILE A 15 -29.56 29.43 15.32
C ILE A 15 -28.08 29.46 14.89
N LEU A 16 -27.31 30.46 15.31
CA LEU A 16 -25.89 30.56 14.98
C LEU A 16 -25.06 29.42 15.59
N THR A 17 -25.35 29.03 16.83
CA THR A 17 -24.68 27.87 17.47
C THR A 17 -25.00 26.57 16.75
N ILE A 18 -26.27 26.33 16.39
CA ILE A 18 -26.67 25.15 15.60
C ILE A 18 -25.95 25.15 14.24
N VAL A 19 -25.83 26.30 13.58
CA VAL A 19 -25.12 26.43 12.30
C VAL A 19 -23.63 26.14 12.45
N ILE A 20 -22.97 26.67 13.49
CA ILE A 20 -21.55 26.41 13.72
C ILE A 20 -21.31 24.93 14.04
N ILE A 21 -22.17 24.32 14.86
CA ILE A 21 -22.06 22.90 15.20
C ILE A 21 -22.27 22.02 13.96
N SER A 22 -23.25 22.33 13.11
CA SER A 22 -23.51 21.52 11.91
C SER A 22 -22.33 21.55 10.91
N VAL A 23 -21.73 22.73 10.70
CA VAL A 23 -20.58 22.88 9.81
C VAL A 23 -19.34 22.18 10.37
N THR A 24 -19.09 22.30 11.67
CA THR A 24 -17.92 21.67 12.32
C THR A 24 -18.04 20.14 12.36
N VAL A 25 -19.23 19.59 12.63
CA VAL A 25 -19.45 18.15 12.61
C VAL A 25 -19.27 17.58 11.20
N THR A 26 -19.80 18.27 10.18
CA THR A 26 -19.69 17.81 8.79
C THR A 26 -18.24 17.80 8.31
N SER A 27 -17.46 18.85 8.63
CA SER A 27 -16.05 18.92 8.26
C SER A 27 -15.21 17.87 9.00
N LEU A 28 -15.53 17.60 10.27
CA LEU A 28 -14.85 16.57 11.06
C LEU A 28 -15.06 15.18 10.45
N ILE A 29 -16.30 14.82 10.10
CA ILE A 29 -16.61 13.50 9.51
C ILE A 29 -15.88 13.33 8.17
N ALA A 30 -15.88 14.35 7.31
CA ALA A 30 -15.18 14.32 6.03
C ALA A 30 -13.65 14.19 6.20
N GLY A 31 -13.08 14.85 7.20
CA GLY A 31 -11.65 14.72 7.53
C GLY A 31 -11.30 13.30 8.00
N LEU A 32 -12.10 12.73 8.90
CA LEU A 32 -11.88 11.39 9.44
C LEU A 32 -12.03 10.29 8.37
N SER A 33 -13.03 10.40 7.48
CA SER A 33 -13.20 9.43 6.39
C SER A 33 -12.02 9.42 5.43
N THR A 34 -11.49 10.61 5.12
CA THR A 34 -10.30 10.76 4.27
C THR A 34 -9.06 10.17 4.95
N ALA A 35 -8.85 10.49 6.23
CA ALA A 35 -7.71 9.99 6.99
C ALA A 35 -7.70 8.46 7.13
N ALA A 36 -8.86 7.85 7.37
CA ALA A 36 -9.00 6.40 7.44
C ALA A 36 -8.67 5.73 6.10
N SER A 37 -9.17 6.29 5.00
CA SER A 37 -8.92 5.77 3.65
C SER A 37 -7.44 5.85 3.28
N ALA A 38 -6.79 6.99 3.55
CA ALA A 38 -5.36 7.18 3.30
C ALA A 38 -4.50 6.18 4.09
N THR A 39 -4.87 5.88 5.33
CA THR A 39 -4.16 4.90 6.16
C THR A 39 -4.24 3.49 5.59
N ASN A 40 -5.42 3.07 5.15
CA ASN A 40 -5.60 1.75 4.56
C ASN A 40 -4.80 1.59 3.25
N MET A 41 -4.83 2.60 2.39
CA MET A 41 -4.03 2.64 1.16
C MET A 41 -2.54 2.57 1.48
N HIS A 42 -2.06 3.31 2.49
CA HIS A 42 -0.65 3.28 2.88
C HIS A 42 -0.22 1.90 3.37
N ARG A 43 -1.03 1.23 4.21
CA ARG A 43 -0.76 -0.14 4.66
C ARG A 43 -0.69 -1.11 3.50
N GLU A 44 -1.58 -0.97 2.53
CA GLU A 44 -1.59 -1.81 1.32
C GLU A 44 -0.36 -1.56 0.43
N HIS A 45 0.01 -0.31 0.20
CA HIS A 45 1.22 0.04 -0.55
C HIS A 45 2.49 -0.49 0.11
N THR A 46 2.59 -0.40 1.43
CA THR A 46 3.71 -0.93 2.21
C THR A 46 3.74 -2.45 2.15
N THR A 47 2.60 -3.12 2.31
CA THR A 47 2.53 -4.58 2.23
C THR A 47 2.89 -5.08 0.83
N THR A 48 2.40 -4.41 -0.22
CA THR A 48 2.77 -4.73 -1.62
C THR A 48 4.27 -4.55 -1.85
N ASP A 49 4.88 -3.52 -1.24
CA ASP A 49 6.31 -3.28 -1.30
C ASP A 49 7.12 -4.40 -0.63
N MET A 50 6.65 -4.89 0.52
CA MET A 50 7.28 -6.04 1.17
C MET A 50 7.13 -7.31 0.33
N VAL A 51 5.94 -7.57 -0.23
CA VAL A 51 5.68 -8.75 -1.06
C VAL A 51 6.63 -8.79 -2.26
N ILE A 52 6.79 -7.68 -2.98
CA ILE A 52 7.67 -7.67 -4.16
C ILE A 52 9.15 -7.84 -3.81
N ARG A 53 9.60 -7.31 -2.67
CA ARG A 53 10.97 -7.50 -2.16
C ARG A 53 11.21 -8.93 -1.72
N ASN A 54 10.30 -9.53 -0.95
CA ASN A 54 10.40 -10.92 -0.52
C ASN A 54 10.38 -11.87 -1.73
N TYR A 55 9.57 -11.58 -2.74
CA TYR A 55 9.56 -12.35 -3.98
C TYR A 55 10.85 -12.20 -4.77
N ALA A 56 11.45 -11.01 -4.79
CA ALA A 56 12.77 -10.79 -5.38
C ALA A 56 13.87 -11.59 -4.67
N GLU A 57 13.85 -11.66 -3.34
CA GLU A 57 14.78 -12.46 -2.56
C GLU A 57 14.61 -13.96 -2.84
N ALA A 58 13.37 -14.45 -2.85
CA ALA A 58 13.07 -15.84 -3.24
C ALA A 58 13.56 -16.16 -4.67
N THR A 59 13.44 -15.19 -5.58
CA THR A 59 13.95 -15.33 -6.96
C THR A 59 15.47 -15.44 -6.99
N LYS A 60 16.18 -14.61 -6.22
CA LYS A 60 17.65 -14.68 -6.13
C LYS A 60 18.12 -16.02 -5.54
N LEU A 61 17.45 -16.50 -4.50
CA LEU A 61 17.74 -17.80 -3.89
C LEU A 61 17.52 -18.96 -4.88
N ALA A 62 16.42 -18.93 -5.65
CA ALA A 62 16.15 -19.94 -6.66
C ALA A 62 17.23 -20.00 -7.76
N VAL A 63 17.85 -18.86 -8.09
CA VAL A 63 18.91 -18.79 -9.10
C VAL A 63 20.25 -19.32 -8.59
N GLN A 64 20.51 -19.32 -7.28
CA GLN A 64 21.78 -19.83 -6.72
C GLN A 64 22.02 -21.31 -7.02
N GLY A 65 20.95 -22.12 -7.08
CA GLY A 65 21.03 -23.55 -7.43
C GLY A 65 20.91 -23.84 -8.93
N CYS A 66 20.92 -22.82 -9.77
CA CYS A 66 20.61 -22.93 -11.20
C CYS A 66 21.88 -23.20 -12.01
N ALA A 67 21.93 -24.32 -12.74
CA ALA A 67 23.04 -24.63 -13.65
C ALA A 67 22.89 -23.90 -14.99
N VAL A 68 24.00 -23.50 -15.62
CA VAL A 68 23.98 -22.81 -16.93
C VAL A 68 23.19 -23.61 -17.96
N GLY A 69 22.23 -22.97 -18.63
CA GLY A 69 21.34 -23.60 -19.60
C GLY A 69 20.14 -24.35 -18.98
N GLY A 70 20.06 -24.42 -17.65
CA GLY A 70 18.91 -24.94 -16.93
C GLY A 70 17.76 -23.94 -16.81
N ARG A 71 16.76 -24.30 -16.00
CA ARG A 71 15.63 -23.44 -15.65
C ARG A 71 15.46 -23.43 -14.13
N PHE A 72 15.03 -22.29 -13.58
CA PHE A 72 14.64 -22.20 -12.17
C PHE A 72 13.14 -21.96 -12.04
N THR A 73 12.61 -22.40 -10.91
CA THR A 73 11.25 -22.11 -10.47
C THR A 73 11.32 -21.48 -9.10
N VAL A 74 10.54 -20.43 -8.89
CA VAL A 74 10.49 -19.71 -7.61
C VAL A 74 9.31 -20.22 -6.82
N VAL A 75 9.57 -20.74 -5.62
CA VAL A 75 8.54 -21.12 -4.65
C VAL A 75 8.38 -19.95 -3.68
N TYR A 76 7.23 -19.28 -3.74
CA TYR A 76 6.91 -18.17 -2.86
C TYR A 76 5.41 -18.19 -2.56
N THR A 77 5.06 -18.11 -1.28
CA THR A 77 3.66 -18.05 -0.84
C THR A 77 3.36 -16.63 -0.37
N PRO A 78 2.64 -15.82 -1.18
CA PRO A 78 2.27 -14.47 -0.77
C PRO A 78 1.24 -14.50 0.38
N PRO A 79 1.17 -13.42 1.18
CA PRO A 79 0.07 -13.20 2.12
C PRO A 79 -1.29 -13.20 1.41
N THR A 80 -2.36 -13.54 2.14
CA THR A 80 -3.71 -13.68 1.59
C THR A 80 -4.15 -12.46 0.77
N GLY A 81 -4.63 -12.71 -0.45
CA GLY A 81 -5.12 -11.67 -1.37
C GLY A 81 -4.04 -10.93 -2.17
N TYR A 82 -2.75 -11.16 -1.88
CA TYR A 82 -1.65 -10.65 -2.69
C TYR A 82 -1.19 -11.70 -3.69
N THR A 83 -0.73 -11.25 -4.85
CA THR A 83 -0.09 -12.13 -5.84
C THR A 83 1.26 -11.57 -6.26
N ALA A 84 2.19 -12.45 -6.62
CA ALA A 84 3.48 -12.09 -7.17
C ALA A 84 3.75 -12.95 -8.43
N SER A 85 4.27 -12.34 -9.48
CA SER A 85 4.52 -13.00 -10.76
C SER A 85 5.70 -12.39 -11.52
N GLY A 86 6.09 -13.02 -12.62
CA GLY A 86 7.19 -12.55 -13.46
C GLY A 86 8.55 -13.17 -13.13
N ALA A 87 8.65 -14.01 -12.09
CA ALA A 87 9.84 -14.84 -11.88
C ALA A 87 9.72 -16.21 -12.57
N GLY A 88 10.88 -16.80 -12.83
CA GLY A 88 11.01 -18.08 -13.54
C GLY A 88 11.50 -17.87 -14.97
N GLY A 89 12.33 -18.80 -15.44
CA GLY A 89 12.96 -18.68 -16.75
C GLY A 89 14.20 -19.54 -16.88
N GLY A 90 14.97 -19.28 -17.94
CA GLY A 90 16.31 -19.87 -18.09
C GLY A 90 17.26 -19.33 -17.02
N CYS A 91 18.18 -20.17 -16.56
CA CYS A 91 19.27 -19.71 -15.70
C CYS A 91 20.10 -18.65 -16.44
N PRO A 92 20.51 -17.56 -15.77
CA PRO A 92 21.36 -16.56 -16.38
C PRO A 92 22.70 -17.16 -16.81
N PRO A 93 23.35 -16.62 -17.86
CA PRO A 93 24.69 -17.02 -18.25
C PRO A 93 25.73 -16.54 -17.23
N VAL A 94 26.86 -17.25 -17.10
CA VAL A 94 27.97 -16.87 -16.19
C VAL A 94 28.65 -15.55 -16.55
N SER A 95 28.49 -15.12 -17.81
CA SER A 95 29.15 -13.94 -18.38
C SER A 95 28.47 -12.61 -18.06
N SER A 96 27.20 -12.60 -17.64
CA SER A 96 26.48 -11.36 -17.34
C SER A 96 25.30 -11.57 -16.38
N ALA A 97 24.93 -10.50 -15.67
CA ALA A 97 23.69 -10.50 -14.90
C ALA A 97 22.49 -10.32 -15.85
N GLN A 98 21.43 -11.10 -15.63
CA GLN A 98 20.17 -10.97 -16.35
C GLN A 98 19.20 -10.13 -15.53
N VAL A 99 18.51 -9.19 -16.18
CA VAL A 99 17.45 -8.40 -15.53
C VAL A 99 16.10 -9.09 -15.70
N VAL A 100 15.36 -9.25 -14.60
CA VAL A 100 14.01 -9.82 -14.58
C VAL A 100 13.03 -8.81 -13.98
N SER A 101 11.89 -8.62 -14.63
CA SER A 101 10.79 -7.79 -14.14
C SER A 101 9.82 -8.63 -13.31
N LEU A 102 9.74 -8.31 -12.04
CA LEU A 102 8.81 -8.91 -11.09
C LEU A 102 7.61 -7.98 -10.91
N THR A 103 6.44 -8.55 -10.70
CA THR A 103 5.21 -7.80 -10.42
C THR A 103 4.56 -8.34 -9.15
N ALA A 104 4.06 -7.45 -8.31
CA ALA A 104 3.22 -7.78 -7.18
C ALA A 104 1.90 -7.04 -7.29
N ARG A 105 0.80 -7.71 -6.97
CA ARG A 105 -0.55 -7.16 -7.00
C ARG A 105 -1.20 -7.25 -5.63
N SER A 106 -1.82 -6.15 -5.22
CA SER A 106 -2.59 -6.06 -4.00
C SER A 106 -4.06 -6.47 -4.20
N PRO A 107 -4.81 -6.77 -3.13
CA PRO A 107 -6.23 -7.10 -3.21
C PRO A 107 -7.10 -5.99 -3.83
N SER A 108 -6.75 -4.71 -3.60
CA SER A 108 -7.46 -3.58 -4.21
C SER A 108 -7.10 -3.33 -5.68
N GLY A 109 -6.13 -4.08 -6.21
CA GLY A 109 -5.71 -4.01 -7.61
C GLY A 109 -4.49 -3.13 -7.88
N VAL A 110 -3.84 -2.56 -6.85
CA VAL A 110 -2.57 -1.85 -6.99
C VAL A 110 -1.51 -2.83 -7.49
N VAL A 111 -0.80 -2.44 -8.56
CA VAL A 111 0.31 -3.21 -9.12
C VAL A 111 1.61 -2.47 -8.87
N LYS A 112 2.60 -3.16 -8.31
CA LYS A 112 3.99 -2.70 -8.27
C LYS A 112 4.86 -3.60 -9.14
N THR A 113 5.84 -2.99 -9.80
CA THR A 113 6.82 -3.69 -10.62
C THR A 113 8.21 -3.39 -10.07
N LEU A 114 9.08 -4.39 -10.04
CA LEU A 114 10.46 -4.29 -9.58
C LEU A 114 11.36 -5.03 -10.56
N GLN A 115 12.41 -4.37 -11.03
CA GLN A 115 13.44 -5.02 -11.82
C GLN A 115 14.60 -5.44 -10.92
N ILE A 116 15.04 -6.68 -11.06
CA ILE A 116 16.19 -7.20 -10.33
C ILE A 116 17.22 -7.80 -11.29
N GLY A 117 18.50 -7.63 -10.96
CA GLY A 117 19.58 -8.38 -11.58
C GLY A 117 19.75 -9.72 -10.87
N ILE A 118 19.77 -10.81 -11.63
CA ILE A 118 20.09 -12.16 -11.18
C ILE A 118 21.35 -12.66 -11.88
N ARG A 119 22.18 -13.40 -11.17
CA ARG A 119 23.41 -14.01 -11.70
C ARG A 119 23.58 -15.38 -11.05
N THR A 120 24.08 -16.35 -11.80
CA THR A 120 24.58 -17.60 -11.22
C THR A 120 25.81 -17.30 -10.37
N PRO A 121 26.06 -18.08 -9.29
CA PRO A 121 27.30 -17.97 -8.52
C PRO A 121 28.53 -18.21 -9.39
#